data_AF-A0A9Q1EX69-F1
#
_entry.id   AF-A0A9Q1EX69-F1
#
_cell.length_a   1.000
_cell.length_b   1.000
_cell.length_c   1.000
_cell.angle_alpha   90.00
_cell.angle_beta   90.00
_cell.angle_gamma   90.00
#
_symmetry.space_group_name_H-M   'P 1'
#
loop_
_entity.id
_entity.type
_entity.pdbx_description
1 polymer ?
#
loop_
_entity_poly.entity_id
_entity_poly.type
_entity_poly.pdbx_seq_one_letter_code
_entity_poly.pdbx_strand_id
1 'polypeptide(L)'
;MNRSTTETVENALLRKPGGEDVLEKYKSENSLKHRTRRQLVNILASHMTEMHGRIPSRKQKEKYALGIITLFPSLKDPFSPKGYVNQDFLLLFGAETASTMLEKWDTAFKHKVIEEAKHLTQSTELCRLLKAAEKLAENDDTIGQKRIKISPSDAVDKMVHFHKSCCSIDEHLRGREGKQSYILAVGQTQNRIDTFYIVEDKQPIPCQATSSLGAFDELFKSHYVFNLSYESLVQLYTFVYTTVYNIDVTTTDESPRIHEFQEKLN
;
A
#
# COMPACT_ATOMS: atom_id res chain seq x y z
N MET A 1 10.58 28.03 -0.22
CA MET A 1 11.16 28.02 -1.57
C MET A 1 10.08 27.73 -2.65
N ASN A 2 8.85 28.30 -2.55
CA ASN A 2 7.69 27.89 -3.38
C ASN A 2 7.06 29.02 -4.24
N ARG A 3 7.57 30.26 -4.23
CA ARG A 3 6.92 31.39 -4.95
C ARG A 3 6.80 31.14 -6.46
N SER A 4 7.83 30.55 -7.07
CA SER A 4 7.87 30.28 -8.53
C SER A 4 6.82 29.27 -9.02
N THR A 5 6.37 28.33 -8.18
CA THR A 5 5.39 27.31 -8.60
C THR A 5 3.96 27.85 -8.57
N THR A 6 3.63 28.60 -7.51
CA THR A 6 2.38 29.34 -7.36
C THR A 6 2.21 30.36 -8.50
N GLU A 7 3.23 31.17 -8.76
CA GLU A 7 3.21 32.18 -9.83
C GLU A 7 2.97 31.56 -11.21
N THR A 8 3.46 30.35 -11.47
CA THR A 8 3.25 29.69 -12.78
C THR A 8 1.77 29.40 -13.03
N VAL A 9 1.07 28.87 -12.02
CA VAL A 9 -0.35 28.50 -12.13
C VAL A 9 -1.25 29.73 -12.08
N GLU A 10 -0.92 30.71 -11.24
CA GLU A 10 -1.66 31.97 -11.14
C GLU A 10 -1.58 32.77 -12.44
N ASN A 11 -0.38 32.92 -13.02
CA ASN A 11 -0.21 33.57 -14.32
C ASN A 11 -0.95 32.83 -15.44
N ALA A 12 -0.96 31.49 -15.42
CA ALA A 12 -1.69 30.70 -16.41
C ALA A 12 -3.21 30.95 -16.34
N LEU A 13 -3.76 31.13 -15.14
CA LEU A 13 -5.18 31.44 -14.93
C LEU A 13 -5.51 32.87 -15.34
N LEU A 14 -4.68 33.84 -14.99
CA LEU A 14 -4.92 35.25 -15.35
C LEU A 14 -4.82 35.52 -16.86
N ARG A 15 -4.01 34.72 -17.58
CA ARG A 15 -3.78 34.93 -19.02
C ARG A 15 -4.81 34.23 -19.93
N LYS A 16 -5.60 33.29 -19.41
CA LYS A 16 -6.48 32.45 -20.22
C LYS A 16 -7.95 32.70 -19.88
N PRO A 17 -8.84 32.69 -20.90
CA PRO A 17 -10.25 32.96 -20.68
C PRO A 17 -10.86 31.97 -19.68
N GLY A 18 -11.63 32.51 -18.74
CA GLY A 18 -12.28 31.74 -17.69
C GLY A 18 -11.38 31.35 -16.51
N GLY A 19 -10.12 31.81 -16.46
CA GLY A 19 -9.27 31.58 -15.28
C GLY A 19 -9.60 32.50 -14.11
N GLU A 20 -10.01 33.75 -14.37
CA GLU A 20 -10.52 34.68 -13.34
C GLU A 20 -11.75 34.10 -12.63
N ASP A 21 -12.72 33.55 -13.39
CA ASP A 21 -13.89 32.86 -12.82
C ASP A 21 -13.52 31.74 -11.84
N VAL A 22 -12.44 30.99 -12.13
CA VAL A 22 -11.97 29.91 -11.27
C VAL A 22 -11.44 30.48 -9.95
N LEU A 23 -10.64 31.55 -10.02
CA LEU A 23 -10.07 32.23 -8.85
C LEU A 23 -11.17 32.85 -8.00
N GLU A 24 -12.15 33.54 -8.60
CA GLU A 24 -13.26 34.15 -7.89
C GLU A 24 -14.17 33.13 -7.21
N LYS A 25 -14.55 32.05 -7.93
CA LYS A 25 -15.36 30.97 -7.35
C LYS A 25 -14.67 30.30 -6.17
N TYR A 26 -13.35 30.12 -6.25
CA TYR A 26 -12.61 29.58 -5.12
C TYR A 26 -12.55 30.55 -3.94
N LYS A 27 -12.34 31.85 -4.19
CA LYS A 27 -12.33 32.87 -3.14
C LYS A 27 -13.66 32.95 -2.39
N SER A 28 -14.79 32.72 -3.07
CA SER A 28 -16.12 32.78 -2.45
C SER A 28 -16.54 31.48 -1.76
N GLU A 29 -16.30 30.31 -2.37
CA GLU A 29 -16.79 29.03 -1.86
C GLU A 29 -15.73 28.24 -1.06
N ASN A 30 -14.45 28.67 -1.08
CA ASN A 30 -13.28 27.91 -0.60
C ASN A 30 -13.23 26.45 -1.11
N SER A 31 -13.85 26.22 -2.27
CA SER A 31 -14.02 24.92 -2.92
C SER A 31 -14.29 25.13 -4.40
N LEU A 32 -14.09 24.10 -5.22
CA LEU A 32 -14.45 24.11 -6.64
C LEU A 32 -15.39 22.95 -6.96
N LYS A 33 -16.54 23.28 -7.54
CA LYS A 33 -17.47 22.28 -8.12
C LYS A 33 -16.82 21.57 -9.31
N HIS A 34 -17.33 20.38 -9.63
CA HIS A 34 -16.80 19.53 -10.71
C HIS A 34 -16.58 20.27 -12.04
N ARG A 35 -17.53 21.11 -12.47
CA ARG A 35 -17.40 21.91 -13.70
C ARG A 35 -16.22 22.88 -13.66
N THR A 36 -16.06 23.61 -12.55
CA THR A 36 -14.97 24.58 -12.37
C THR A 36 -13.62 23.88 -12.22
N ARG A 37 -13.56 22.71 -11.57
CA ARG A 37 -12.35 21.87 -11.52
C ARG A 37 -11.89 21.46 -12.92
N ARG A 38 -12.81 21.02 -13.79
CA ARG A 38 -12.50 20.69 -15.18
C ARG A 38 -11.98 21.91 -15.95
N GLN A 39 -12.59 23.08 -15.74
CA GLN A 39 -12.14 24.33 -16.36
C GLN A 39 -10.72 24.72 -15.91
N LEU A 40 -10.42 24.65 -14.61
CA LEU A 40 -9.07 24.81 -14.05
C LEU A 40 -8.06 23.89 -14.74
N VAL A 41 -8.36 22.58 -14.78
CA VAL A 41 -7.44 21.58 -15.37
C VAL A 41 -7.23 21.83 -16.86
N ASN A 42 -8.27 22.15 -17.62
CA ASN A 42 -8.16 22.42 -19.05
C ASN A 42 -7.30 23.65 -19.35
N ILE A 43 -7.47 24.74 -18.58
CA ILE A 43 -6.66 25.95 -18.70
C ILE A 43 -5.18 25.62 -18.46
N LEU A 44 -4.89 24.88 -17.39
CA LEU A 44 -3.52 24.53 -17.02
C LEU A 44 -2.89 23.52 -17.97
N ALA A 45 -3.65 22.55 -18.48
CA ALA A 45 -3.18 21.60 -19.50
C ALA A 45 -2.85 22.30 -20.83
N SER A 46 -3.69 23.26 -21.24
CA SER A 46 -3.45 24.11 -22.41
C SER A 46 -2.18 24.95 -22.21
N HIS A 47 -2.04 25.63 -21.07
CA HIS A 47 -0.84 26.42 -20.77
C HIS A 47 0.43 25.55 -20.68
N MET A 48 0.35 24.38 -20.06
CA MET A 48 1.45 23.43 -19.98
C MET A 48 1.90 22.95 -21.37
N THR A 49 0.94 22.69 -22.26
CA THR A 49 1.22 22.28 -23.65
C THR A 49 1.84 23.40 -24.48
N GLU A 50 1.40 24.64 -24.29
CA GLU A 50 1.97 25.82 -24.95
C GLU A 50 3.40 26.10 -24.49
N MET A 51 3.68 25.97 -23.19
CA MET A 51 5.00 26.29 -22.63
C MET A 51 6.01 25.15 -22.75
N HIS A 52 5.58 23.90 -22.82
CA HIS A 52 6.44 22.73 -22.72
C HIS A 52 6.24 21.68 -23.83
N GLY A 53 5.36 21.95 -24.79
CA GLY A 53 5.02 21.03 -25.87
C GLY A 53 4.00 19.96 -25.48
N ARG A 54 3.63 19.10 -26.45
CA ARG A 54 2.56 18.10 -26.30
C ARG A 54 2.81 17.04 -25.23
N ILE A 55 4.07 16.80 -24.86
CA ILE A 55 4.45 15.78 -23.87
C ILE A 55 5.28 16.43 -22.77
N PRO A 56 4.64 17.09 -21.79
CA PRO A 56 5.34 17.64 -20.63
C PRO A 56 6.00 16.52 -19.80
N SER A 57 7.22 16.78 -19.34
CA SER A 57 7.97 15.90 -18.44
C SER A 57 7.30 15.75 -17.07
N ARG A 58 7.69 14.68 -16.34
CA ARG A 58 7.25 14.44 -14.95
C ARG A 58 7.46 15.68 -14.06
N LYS A 59 8.65 16.27 -14.09
CA LYS A 59 9.01 17.45 -13.30
C LYS A 59 8.11 18.67 -13.62
N GLN A 60 7.73 18.84 -14.89
CA GLN A 60 6.80 19.90 -15.29
C GLN A 60 5.38 19.62 -14.77
N LYS A 61 4.88 18.39 -14.90
CA LYS A 61 3.56 18.00 -14.37
C LYS A 61 3.51 18.21 -12.85
N GLU A 62 4.55 17.77 -12.13
CA GLU A 62 4.69 17.96 -10.69
C GLU A 62 4.71 19.45 -10.30
N LYS A 63 5.42 20.30 -11.08
CA LYS A 63 5.44 21.76 -10.85
C LYS A 63 4.04 22.38 -10.88
N TYR A 64 3.21 22.01 -11.88
CA TYR A 64 1.85 22.53 -11.98
C TYR A 64 0.94 21.95 -10.90
N ALA A 65 1.01 20.64 -10.64
CA ALA A 65 0.26 20.01 -9.56
C ALA A 65 0.55 20.67 -8.21
N LEU A 66 1.83 20.94 -7.91
CA LEU A 66 2.25 21.66 -6.71
C LEU A 66 1.69 23.09 -6.66
N GLY A 67 1.72 23.80 -7.79
CA GLY A 67 1.11 25.13 -7.88
C GLY A 67 -0.40 25.13 -7.63
N ILE A 68 -1.12 24.12 -8.16
CA ILE A 68 -2.57 23.95 -7.93
C ILE A 68 -2.85 23.77 -6.44
N ILE A 69 -2.22 22.80 -5.77
CA ILE A 69 -2.50 22.54 -4.35
C ILE A 69 -2.02 23.67 -3.43
N THR A 70 -1.12 24.52 -3.91
CA THR A 70 -0.66 25.71 -3.17
C THR A 70 -1.66 26.87 -3.30
N LEU A 71 -2.20 27.11 -4.51
CA LEU A 71 -3.21 28.16 -4.75
C LEU A 71 -4.61 27.76 -4.28
N PHE A 72 -4.91 26.46 -4.33
CA PHE A 72 -6.21 25.90 -3.97
C PHE A 72 -6.05 24.82 -2.89
N PRO A 73 -5.73 25.18 -1.62
CA PRO A 73 -5.46 24.21 -0.57
C PRO A 73 -6.57 23.19 -0.32
N SER A 74 -7.84 23.55 -0.50
CA SER A 74 -8.99 22.62 -0.37
C SER A 74 -9.05 21.57 -1.48
N LEU A 75 -8.25 21.73 -2.54
CA LEU A 75 -8.06 20.72 -3.59
C LEU A 75 -6.88 19.80 -3.29
N LYS A 76 -6.05 20.12 -2.30
CA LYS A 76 -5.02 19.21 -1.83
C LYS A 76 -5.71 17.96 -1.34
N ASP A 77 -5.29 16.83 -1.90
CA ASP A 77 -5.82 15.56 -1.45
C ASP A 77 -5.35 15.30 0.00
N PRO A 78 -6.29 15.11 0.95
CA PRO A 78 -5.94 14.82 2.34
C PRO A 78 -5.27 13.45 2.52
N PHE A 79 -5.42 12.53 1.56
CA PHE A 79 -4.90 11.16 1.65
C PHE A 79 -3.56 10.95 0.95
N SER A 80 -3.10 11.90 0.14
CA SER A 80 -1.82 11.89 -0.57
C SER A 80 -0.60 11.53 0.30
N PRO A 81 -0.50 11.96 1.58
CA PRO A 81 0.62 11.58 2.45
C PRO A 81 0.62 10.11 2.86
N LYS A 82 -0.54 9.45 2.79
CA LYS A 82 -0.80 8.11 3.33
C LYS A 82 -1.14 7.08 2.24
N GLY A 83 -1.04 7.47 0.97
CA GLY A 83 -1.38 6.65 -0.20
C GLY A 83 -2.88 6.43 -0.41
N TYR A 84 -3.24 6.05 -1.64
CA TYR A 84 -4.62 5.73 -2.03
C TYR A 84 -4.99 4.26 -1.83
N VAL A 85 -4.05 3.39 -1.44
CA VAL A 85 -4.27 1.93 -1.41
C VAL A 85 -5.52 1.57 -0.59
N ASN A 86 -5.63 2.06 0.64
CA ASN A 86 -6.80 1.78 1.49
C ASN A 86 -8.10 2.40 0.95
N GLN A 87 -8.01 3.59 0.35
CA GLN A 87 -9.19 4.28 -0.19
C GLN A 87 -9.70 3.61 -1.47
N ASP A 88 -8.81 3.28 -2.39
CA ASP A 88 -9.15 2.65 -3.66
C ASP A 88 -9.67 1.24 -3.40
N PHE A 89 -9.06 0.49 -2.48
CA PHE A 89 -9.57 -0.81 -2.07
C PHE A 89 -10.97 -0.71 -1.43
N LEU A 90 -11.19 0.30 -0.57
CA LEU A 90 -12.52 0.61 -0.01
C LEU A 90 -13.55 0.91 -1.10
N LEU A 91 -13.17 1.63 -2.17
CA LEU A 91 -14.05 1.92 -3.30
C LEU A 91 -14.32 0.69 -4.17
N LEU A 92 -13.36 -0.22 -4.31
CA LEU A 92 -13.50 -1.45 -5.09
C LEU A 92 -14.39 -2.48 -4.40
N PHE A 93 -14.22 -2.67 -3.08
CA PHE A 93 -14.82 -3.80 -2.35
C PHE A 93 -15.76 -3.40 -1.21
N GLY A 94 -15.87 -2.11 -0.88
CA GLY A 94 -16.73 -1.63 0.20
C GLY A 94 -16.10 -1.71 1.60
N ALA A 95 -16.75 -1.05 2.57
CA ALA A 95 -16.21 -0.85 3.92
C ALA A 95 -16.07 -2.16 4.70
N GLU A 96 -17.07 -3.04 4.60
CA GLU A 96 -17.09 -4.31 5.31
C GLU A 96 -15.92 -5.21 4.89
N THR A 97 -15.70 -5.37 3.58
CA THR A 97 -14.56 -6.15 3.09
C THR A 97 -13.24 -5.47 3.43
N ALA A 98 -13.13 -4.15 3.26
CA ALA A 98 -11.88 -3.41 3.51
C ALA A 98 -11.41 -3.44 4.98
N SER A 99 -12.32 -3.55 5.95
CA SER A 99 -11.99 -3.62 7.38
C SER A 99 -11.78 -5.04 7.90
N THR A 100 -12.25 -6.06 7.14
CA THR A 100 -12.37 -7.45 7.61
C THR A 100 -11.08 -8.00 8.19
N MET A 101 -9.94 -7.80 7.52
CA MET A 101 -8.66 -8.34 8.01
C MET A 101 -8.33 -7.81 9.41
N LEU A 102 -8.37 -6.50 9.61
CA LEU A 102 -7.98 -5.89 10.88
C LEU A 102 -9.02 -6.13 12.00
N GLU A 103 -10.30 -6.16 11.67
CA GLU A 103 -11.38 -6.35 12.66
C GLU A 103 -11.54 -7.82 13.10
N LYS A 104 -11.34 -8.76 12.18
CA LYS A 104 -11.60 -10.18 12.42
C LYS A 104 -10.33 -11.00 12.67
N TRP A 105 -9.13 -10.43 12.54
CA TRP A 105 -7.89 -11.18 12.75
C TRP A 105 -7.84 -11.83 14.13
N ASP A 106 -7.91 -11.05 15.21
CA ASP A 106 -7.77 -11.59 16.56
C ASP A 106 -8.99 -12.43 17.00
N THR A 107 -10.19 -12.11 16.49
CA THR A 107 -11.44 -12.72 16.94
C THR A 107 -11.83 -13.97 16.17
N ALA A 108 -11.62 -14.01 14.85
CA ALA A 108 -12.10 -15.08 13.98
C ALA A 108 -10.99 -15.93 13.37
N PHE A 109 -9.86 -15.32 12.99
CA PHE A 109 -8.85 -16.00 12.17
C PHE A 109 -7.67 -16.54 12.97
N LYS A 110 -7.07 -15.72 13.84
CA LYS A 110 -5.79 -16.00 14.52
C LYS A 110 -5.79 -17.33 15.26
N HIS A 111 -6.79 -17.57 16.10
CA HIS A 111 -6.86 -18.81 16.88
C HIS A 111 -7.00 -20.04 15.97
N LYS A 112 -7.85 -19.97 14.95
CA LYS A 112 -8.07 -21.08 14.01
C LYS A 112 -6.83 -21.37 13.17
N VAL A 113 -6.12 -20.32 12.72
CA VAL A 113 -4.85 -20.48 12.01
C VAL A 113 -3.79 -21.13 12.89
N ILE A 114 -3.72 -20.75 14.17
CA ILE A 114 -2.81 -21.37 15.13
C ILE A 114 -3.17 -22.85 15.36
N GLU A 115 -4.46 -23.16 15.55
CA GLU A 115 -4.92 -24.54 15.75
C GLU A 115 -4.62 -25.42 14.54
N GLU A 116 -4.96 -24.99 13.32
CA GLU A 116 -4.64 -25.77 12.12
C GLU A 116 -3.12 -25.92 11.90
N ALA A 117 -2.34 -24.88 12.22
CA ALA A 117 -0.89 -24.95 12.15
C ALA A 117 -0.28 -26.02 13.10
N LYS A 118 -0.96 -26.37 14.21
CA LYS A 118 -0.52 -27.47 15.09
C LYS A 118 -0.63 -28.85 14.44
N HIS A 119 -1.57 -29.00 13.50
CA HIS A 119 -1.80 -30.27 12.79
C HIS A 119 -0.86 -30.48 11.59
N LEU A 120 -0.12 -29.44 11.19
CA LEU A 120 0.88 -29.55 10.12
C LEU A 120 2.13 -30.32 10.58
N THR A 121 2.91 -30.80 9.61
CA THR A 121 4.21 -31.41 9.87
C THR A 121 5.10 -30.44 10.65
N GLN A 122 5.40 -30.81 11.88
CA GLN A 122 6.15 -29.96 12.81
C GLN A 122 7.59 -29.79 12.34
N SER A 123 7.88 -28.59 11.85
CA SER A 123 9.23 -28.12 11.53
C SER A 123 9.73 -27.16 12.60
N THR A 124 11.05 -27.02 12.76
CA THR A 124 11.63 -26.10 13.74
C THR A 124 11.09 -24.68 13.61
N GLU A 125 10.90 -24.21 12.38
CA GLU A 125 10.39 -22.87 12.11
C GLU A 125 8.91 -22.75 12.48
N LEU A 126 8.09 -23.74 12.11
CA LEU A 126 6.68 -23.79 12.50
C LEU A 126 6.52 -23.83 14.02
N CYS A 127 7.32 -24.63 14.73
CA CYS A 127 7.29 -24.67 16.19
C CYS A 127 7.68 -23.33 16.81
N ARG A 128 8.66 -22.59 16.24
CA ARG A 128 9.01 -21.24 16.69
C ARG A 128 7.86 -20.26 16.48
N LEU A 129 7.24 -20.29 15.31
CA LEU A 129 6.11 -19.42 14.98
C LEU A 129 4.89 -19.71 15.86
N LEU A 130 4.55 -20.98 16.08
CA LEU A 130 3.48 -21.39 17.01
C LEU A 130 3.78 -20.89 18.42
N LYS A 131 5.00 -21.14 18.92
CA LYS A 131 5.44 -20.61 20.21
C LYS A 131 5.31 -19.10 20.27
N ALA A 132 5.77 -18.35 19.27
CA ALA A 132 5.68 -16.89 19.26
C ALA A 132 4.23 -16.39 19.19
N ALA A 133 3.37 -17.06 18.42
CA ALA A 133 1.95 -16.71 18.27
C ALA A 133 1.15 -17.00 19.56
N GLU A 134 1.52 -18.05 20.30
CA GLU A 134 0.94 -18.40 21.59
C GLU A 134 1.58 -17.63 22.76
N LYS A 135 2.86 -17.27 22.65
CA LYS A 135 3.64 -16.59 23.68
C LYS A 135 3.74 -15.07 23.43
N LEU A 136 2.75 -14.39 23.99
CA LEU A 136 2.99 -13.23 24.87
C LEU A 136 3.66 -13.65 26.22
N ALA A 137 4.47 -14.72 26.24
CA ALA A 137 5.13 -15.27 27.44
C ALA A 137 6.44 -16.03 27.11
N GLU A 138 7.55 -15.28 27.06
CA GLU A 138 8.96 -15.63 27.32
C GLU A 138 9.64 -16.88 26.73
N ASN A 139 10.69 -16.59 25.95
CA ASN A 139 12.07 -17.14 25.82
C ASN A 139 12.41 -18.65 25.57
N ASP A 140 13.33 -18.78 24.60
CA ASP A 140 14.61 -19.55 24.52
C ASP A 140 14.81 -20.78 23.58
N ASP A 141 15.97 -20.73 22.89
CA ASP A 141 16.85 -21.57 22.02
C ASP A 141 16.54 -23.09 21.75
N THR A 142 17.01 -23.84 20.71
CA THR A 142 18.09 -23.80 19.68
C THR A 142 17.84 -24.78 18.49
N ILE A 143 18.51 -24.50 17.35
CA ILE A 143 18.99 -25.24 16.12
C ILE A 143 18.46 -26.65 15.69
N GLY A 144 18.12 -26.78 14.40
CA GLY A 144 18.10 -28.06 13.62
C GLY A 144 17.25 -28.02 12.32
N GLN A 145 17.73 -28.60 11.21
CA GLN A 145 17.43 -28.23 9.79
C GLN A 145 16.81 -29.39 8.95
N LYS A 146 15.87 -29.11 8.00
CA LYS A 146 15.83 -29.55 6.55
C LYS A 146 14.49 -29.27 5.80
N ARG A 147 14.59 -29.28 4.44
CA ARG A 147 13.83 -28.65 3.31
C ARG A 147 12.42 -29.24 2.96
N ILE A 148 11.50 -28.55 2.23
CA ILE A 148 11.36 -28.42 0.75
C ILE A 148 10.30 -27.37 0.32
N LYS A 149 10.55 -26.71 -0.84
CA LYS A 149 9.75 -25.77 -1.70
C LYS A 149 9.24 -24.48 -1.05
N ILE A 150 9.91 -23.37 -1.39
CA ILE A 150 9.93 -22.06 -0.71
C ILE A 150 9.91 -22.32 0.80
N SER A 151 11.10 -22.39 1.38
CA SER A 151 11.20 -22.41 2.84
C SER A 151 10.35 -21.26 3.40
N PRO A 152 9.68 -21.39 4.55
CA PRO A 152 9.04 -20.25 5.19
C PRO A 152 9.96 -19.01 5.25
N SER A 153 11.28 -19.23 5.41
CA SER A 153 12.30 -18.19 5.29
C SER A 153 12.35 -17.52 3.90
N ASP A 154 12.25 -18.29 2.83
CA ASP A 154 12.25 -17.79 1.44
C ASP A 154 10.96 -17.01 1.12
N ALA A 155 9.85 -17.31 1.79
CA ALA A 155 8.60 -16.55 1.67
C ALA A 155 8.68 -15.23 2.43
N VAL A 156 9.21 -15.25 3.65
CA VAL A 156 9.46 -14.04 4.46
C VAL A 156 10.42 -13.10 3.74
N ASP A 157 11.50 -13.63 3.18
CA ASP A 157 12.50 -12.89 2.39
C ASP A 157 11.94 -12.31 1.07
N LYS A 158 10.70 -12.64 0.70
CA LYS A 158 10.01 -12.02 -0.44
C LYS A 158 8.96 -11.00 -0.02
N MET A 159 8.60 -10.97 1.25
CA MET A 159 7.44 -10.23 1.73
C MET A 159 7.81 -9.10 2.69
N VAL A 160 8.80 -9.29 3.56
CA VAL A 160 9.15 -8.31 4.59
C VAL A 160 10.65 -8.15 4.71
N HIS A 161 11.11 -6.90 4.74
CA HIS A 161 12.51 -6.54 4.91
C HIS A 161 12.70 -5.51 5.99
N PHE A 162 13.58 -5.81 6.93
CA PHE A 162 14.03 -4.85 7.92
C PHE A 162 15.08 -3.91 7.32
N HIS A 163 14.92 -2.61 7.56
CA HIS A 163 15.89 -1.60 7.20
C HIS A 163 16.18 -0.69 8.39
N LYS A 164 17.46 -0.52 8.71
CA LYS A 164 17.87 0.28 9.86
C LYS A 164 17.65 1.76 9.54
N SER A 165 16.97 2.49 10.42
CA SER A 165 16.54 3.88 10.18
C SER A 165 17.67 4.89 9.91
N CYS A 166 18.92 4.59 10.30
CA CYS A 166 20.09 5.41 10.00
C CYS A 166 20.73 5.15 8.63
N CYS A 167 20.19 4.23 7.83
CA CYS A 167 20.73 3.86 6.53
C CYS A 167 19.90 4.44 5.38
N SER A 168 20.53 4.69 4.23
CA SER A 168 19.83 5.21 3.05
C SER A 168 18.85 4.18 2.47
N ILE A 169 17.57 4.54 2.42
CA ILE A 169 16.54 3.72 1.75
C ILE A 169 16.86 3.61 0.25
N ASP A 170 17.35 4.68 -0.38
CA ASP A 170 17.68 4.69 -1.82
C ASP A 170 18.80 3.70 -2.18
N GLU A 171 19.72 3.42 -1.26
CA GLU A 171 20.76 2.40 -1.46
C GLU A 171 20.16 1.00 -1.41
N HIS A 172 19.27 0.74 -0.44
CA HIS A 172 18.53 -0.53 -0.34
C HIS A 172 17.73 -0.81 -1.62
N LEU A 173 16.99 0.20 -2.10
CA LEU A 173 16.13 0.06 -3.29
C LEU A 173 16.93 -0.19 -4.58
N ARG A 174 18.13 0.39 -4.68
CA ARG A 174 19.00 0.19 -5.84
C ARG A 174 19.52 -1.24 -5.94
N GLY A 175 19.88 -1.86 -4.81
CA GLY A 175 20.49 -3.18 -4.74
C GLY A 175 19.55 -4.36 -5.01
N ARG A 176 18.23 -4.14 -5.06
CA ARG A 176 17.26 -5.21 -5.32
C ARG A 176 16.87 -5.33 -6.79
N GLU A 177 16.70 -6.58 -7.20
CA GLU A 177 16.10 -6.99 -8.46
C GLU A 177 14.83 -7.80 -8.16
N GLY A 178 13.71 -7.43 -8.78
CA GLY A 178 12.42 -8.08 -8.57
C GLY A 178 11.25 -7.15 -8.86
N LYS A 179 10.17 -7.70 -9.39
CA LYS A 179 8.88 -7.01 -9.61
C LYS A 179 7.88 -7.22 -8.48
N GLN A 180 8.24 -8.08 -7.53
CA GLN A 180 7.37 -8.45 -6.42
C GLN A 180 7.37 -7.36 -5.36
N SER A 181 6.18 -6.85 -5.04
CA SER A 181 5.95 -5.90 -3.97
C SER A 181 6.23 -6.51 -2.60
N TYR A 182 6.77 -5.70 -1.69
CA TYR A 182 7.13 -6.15 -0.36
C TYR A 182 7.03 -5.01 0.67
N ILE A 183 6.99 -5.39 1.95
CA ILE A 183 7.02 -4.46 3.08
C ILE A 183 8.47 -4.16 3.46
N LEU A 184 8.81 -2.88 3.52
CA LEU A 184 10.04 -2.38 4.12
C LEU A 184 9.73 -1.84 5.53
N ALA A 185 10.08 -2.63 6.55
CA ALA A 185 9.96 -2.28 7.96
C ALA A 185 11.20 -1.48 8.39
N VAL A 186 11.03 -0.17 8.58
CA VAL A 186 12.11 0.76 8.95
C VAL A 186 12.11 0.98 10.46
N GLY A 187 13.24 0.72 11.11
CA GLY A 187 13.34 0.86 12.57
C GLY A 187 14.77 0.86 13.10
N GLN A 188 14.91 1.04 14.41
CA GLN A 188 16.21 0.93 15.08
C GLN A 188 16.70 -0.52 15.14
N THR A 189 15.77 -1.44 15.44
CA THR A 189 15.99 -2.89 15.52
C THR A 189 14.75 -3.62 14.98
N GLN A 190 14.84 -4.92 14.73
CA GLN A 190 13.70 -5.72 14.28
C GLN A 190 12.54 -5.76 15.30
N ASN A 191 12.82 -5.47 16.57
CA ASN A 191 11.82 -5.39 17.65
C ASN A 191 11.30 -3.97 17.88
N ARG A 192 11.87 -2.97 17.20
CA ARG A 192 11.51 -1.55 17.33
C ARG A 192 11.42 -0.92 15.95
N ILE A 193 10.31 -1.21 15.29
CA ILE A 193 9.95 -0.64 13.99
C ILE A 193 9.27 0.71 14.20
N ASP A 194 9.74 1.71 13.46
CA ASP A 194 9.24 3.08 13.52
C ASP A 194 8.17 3.32 12.44
N THR A 195 8.35 2.74 11.25
CA THR A 195 7.46 2.96 10.09
C THR A 195 7.53 1.78 9.12
N PHE A 196 6.44 1.54 8.41
CA PHE A 196 6.37 0.57 7.31
C PHE A 196 6.18 1.28 5.97
N TYR A 197 6.78 0.73 4.92
CA TYR A 197 6.54 1.13 3.54
C TYR A 197 6.18 -0.09 2.70
N ILE A 198 5.32 0.08 1.70
CA ILE A 198 5.18 -0.88 0.60
C ILE A 198 6.11 -0.41 -0.50
N VAL A 199 7.03 -1.28 -0.93
CA VAL A 199 7.93 -0.98 -2.04
C VAL A 199 7.35 -1.57 -3.31
N GLU A 200 6.99 -0.69 -4.24
CA GLU A 200 6.52 -1.01 -5.59
C GLU A 200 7.50 -0.43 -6.62
N ASP A 201 8.06 -1.23 -7.54
CA ASP A 201 8.98 -0.73 -8.58
C ASP A 201 10.09 0.21 -8.07
N LYS A 202 10.70 -0.13 -6.92
CA LYS A 202 11.73 0.68 -6.24
C LYS A 202 11.21 2.07 -5.79
N GLN A 203 9.92 2.22 -5.60
CA GLN A 203 9.28 3.39 -5.01
C GLN A 203 8.66 3.00 -3.67
N PRO A 204 9.10 3.62 -2.55
CA PRO A 204 8.52 3.37 -1.26
C PRO A 204 7.22 4.17 -1.11
N ILE A 205 6.12 3.49 -0.79
CA ILE A 205 4.82 4.05 -0.48
C ILE A 205 4.64 3.94 1.05
N PRO A 206 4.50 5.06 1.77
CA PRO A 206 4.34 5.01 3.22
C PRO A 206 3.03 4.33 3.61
N CYS A 207 3.10 3.34 4.51
CA CYS A 207 1.91 2.72 5.07
C CYS A 207 1.20 3.68 6.04
N GLN A 208 -0.13 3.59 6.12
CA GLN A 208 -0.89 4.26 7.17
C GLN A 208 -0.77 3.52 8.51
N ALA A 209 -0.64 2.19 8.43
CA ALA A 209 -0.53 1.31 9.56
C ALA A 209 0.81 1.46 10.31
N THR A 210 0.73 1.34 11.63
CA THR A 210 1.87 1.30 12.54
C THR A 210 2.17 -0.11 13.07
N SER A 211 1.35 -1.09 12.69
CA SER A 211 1.52 -2.50 13.08
C SER A 211 1.92 -3.35 11.87
N SER A 212 2.60 -4.47 12.12
CA SER A 212 2.97 -5.43 11.08
C SER A 212 1.74 -6.03 10.38
N LEU A 213 0.66 -6.28 11.13
CA LEU A 213 -0.60 -6.77 10.57
C LEU A 213 -1.22 -5.73 9.61
N GLY A 214 -1.23 -4.46 9.99
CA GLY A 214 -1.72 -3.39 9.12
C GLY A 214 -0.84 -3.16 7.90
N ALA A 215 0.48 -3.28 8.03
CA ALA A 215 1.38 -3.22 6.88
C ALA A 215 1.14 -4.38 5.89
N PHE A 216 0.83 -5.58 6.41
CA PHE A 216 0.44 -6.73 5.60
C PHE A 216 -0.91 -6.53 4.91
N ASP A 217 -1.90 -6.03 5.64
CA ASP A 217 -3.21 -5.65 5.10
C ASP A 217 -3.06 -4.66 3.92
N GLU A 218 -2.23 -3.62 4.06
CA GLU A 218 -1.99 -2.67 2.98
C GLU A 218 -1.19 -3.27 1.82
N LEU A 219 -0.18 -4.12 2.08
CA LEU A 219 0.54 -4.84 1.02
C LEU A 219 -0.40 -5.72 0.21
N PHE A 220 -1.32 -6.40 0.89
CA PHE A 220 -2.33 -7.21 0.21
C PHE A 220 -3.27 -6.35 -0.63
N LYS A 221 -3.72 -5.22 -0.11
CA LYS A 221 -4.60 -4.30 -0.85
C LYS A 221 -3.90 -3.67 -2.05
N SER A 222 -2.59 -3.41 -1.97
CA SER A 222 -1.82 -2.85 -3.09
C SER A 222 -1.89 -3.73 -4.34
N HIS A 223 -1.98 -5.05 -4.16
CA HIS A 223 -2.20 -6.01 -5.24
C HIS A 223 -3.36 -5.65 -6.15
N TYR A 224 -4.53 -5.43 -5.55
CA TYR A 224 -5.77 -5.21 -6.25
C TYR A 224 -5.82 -3.81 -6.82
N VAL A 225 -5.32 -2.83 -6.06
CA VAL A 225 -5.31 -1.44 -6.48
C VAL A 225 -4.34 -1.20 -7.64
N PHE A 226 -3.17 -1.84 -7.63
CA PHE A 226 -2.17 -1.69 -8.68
C PHE A 226 -2.19 -2.81 -9.74
N ASN A 227 -3.11 -3.77 -9.62
CA ASN A 227 -3.24 -4.93 -10.50
C ASN A 227 -1.92 -5.70 -10.68
N LEU A 228 -1.30 -6.04 -9.55
CA LEU A 228 0.01 -6.68 -9.48
C LEU A 228 -0.11 -8.20 -9.66
N SER A 229 1.02 -8.89 -9.85
CA SER A 229 1.08 -10.35 -9.94
C SER A 229 1.96 -10.90 -8.81
N TYR A 230 1.46 -11.87 -8.04
CA TYR A 230 2.21 -12.58 -7.00
C TYR A 230 2.70 -13.95 -7.47
N GLU A 231 3.58 -13.97 -8.47
CA GLU A 231 3.99 -15.23 -9.13
C GLU A 231 4.49 -16.30 -8.14
N SER A 232 5.15 -15.89 -7.06
CA SER A 232 5.76 -16.84 -6.11
C SER A 232 5.05 -16.98 -4.77
N LEU A 233 4.05 -16.14 -4.48
CA LEU A 233 3.25 -16.20 -3.25
C LEU A 233 1.76 -16.44 -3.52
N VAL A 234 1.39 -16.82 -4.75
CA VAL A 234 0.00 -16.98 -5.19
C VAL A 234 -0.88 -17.73 -4.19
N GLN A 235 -0.42 -18.85 -3.63
CA GLN A 235 -1.22 -19.63 -2.67
C GLN A 235 -1.50 -18.89 -1.36
N LEU A 236 -0.56 -18.10 -0.86
CA LEU A 236 -0.75 -17.26 0.33
C LEU A 236 -1.79 -16.18 0.05
N TYR A 237 -1.64 -15.50 -1.09
CA TYR A 237 -2.58 -14.46 -1.49
C TYR A 237 -3.97 -15.02 -1.77
N THR A 238 -4.07 -16.19 -2.41
CA THR A 238 -5.32 -16.94 -2.58
C THR A 238 -5.98 -17.21 -1.26
N PHE A 239 -5.25 -17.77 -0.30
CA PHE A 239 -5.77 -17.98 1.04
C PHE A 239 -6.30 -16.68 1.65
N VAL A 240 -5.53 -15.58 1.61
CA VAL A 240 -5.96 -14.32 2.21
C VAL A 240 -7.21 -13.76 1.53
N TYR A 241 -7.26 -13.73 0.20
CA TYR A 241 -8.41 -13.10 -0.46
C TYR A 241 -9.69 -13.92 -0.36
N THR A 242 -9.60 -15.25 -0.47
CA THR A 242 -10.79 -16.11 -0.39
C THR A 242 -11.25 -16.30 1.05
N THR A 243 -10.30 -16.44 1.97
CA THR A 243 -10.60 -16.88 3.33
C THR A 243 -10.72 -15.72 4.31
N VAL A 244 -9.87 -14.70 4.18
CA VAL A 244 -9.94 -13.52 5.05
C VAL A 244 -10.93 -12.51 4.48
N TYR A 245 -10.77 -12.14 3.20
CA TYR A 245 -11.60 -11.09 2.59
C TYR A 245 -12.88 -11.57 1.92
N ASN A 246 -13.05 -12.88 1.70
CA ASN A 246 -14.19 -13.46 1.00
C ASN A 246 -14.43 -12.85 -0.40
N ILE A 247 -13.33 -12.56 -1.11
CA ILE A 247 -13.32 -12.06 -2.49
C ILE A 247 -13.29 -13.26 -3.45
N ASP A 248 -14.10 -13.24 -4.51
CA ASP A 248 -14.02 -14.19 -5.65
C ASP A 248 -14.03 -15.70 -5.28
N VAL A 249 -14.67 -16.07 -4.15
CA VAL A 249 -14.72 -17.45 -3.64
C VAL A 249 -15.41 -18.42 -4.62
N THR A 250 -16.33 -17.94 -5.44
CA THR A 250 -17.09 -18.79 -6.38
C THR A 250 -16.42 -18.95 -7.75
N THR A 251 -15.37 -18.19 -8.04
CA THR A 251 -14.75 -18.12 -9.38
C THR A 251 -13.28 -18.53 -9.38
N THR A 252 -12.68 -18.71 -8.20
CA THR A 252 -11.27 -19.06 -8.02
C THR A 252 -11.05 -20.57 -8.03
N ASP A 253 -10.06 -21.05 -8.79
CA ASP A 253 -9.55 -22.43 -8.68
C ASP A 253 -8.65 -22.53 -7.43
N GLU A 254 -9.24 -22.89 -6.30
CA GLU A 254 -8.53 -23.02 -5.04
C GLU A 254 -7.76 -24.33 -4.94
N SER A 255 -6.59 -24.31 -4.28
CA SER A 255 -5.90 -25.56 -3.98
C SER A 255 -6.72 -26.39 -2.97
N PRO A 256 -6.70 -27.73 -3.03
CA PRO A 256 -7.43 -28.59 -2.10
C PRO A 256 -7.13 -28.30 -0.61
N ARG A 257 -5.92 -27.81 -0.32
CA ARG A 257 -5.50 -27.43 1.04
C ARG A 257 -6.16 -26.15 1.53
N ILE A 258 -6.45 -25.20 0.64
CA ILE A 258 -7.13 -23.94 1.00
C ILE A 258 -8.60 -24.25 1.29
N HIS A 259 -9.25 -25.04 0.42
CA HIS A 259 -10.63 -25.47 0.61
C HIS A 259 -10.81 -26.27 1.93
N GLU A 260 -9.94 -27.25 2.20
CA GLU A 260 -9.99 -28.01 3.47
C GLU A 260 -9.84 -27.08 4.69
N PHE A 261 -8.97 -26.07 4.59
CA PHE A 261 -8.76 -25.12 5.68
C PHE A 261 -9.94 -24.16 5.86
N GLN A 262 -10.58 -23.73 4.78
CA GLN A 262 -11.81 -22.92 4.82
C GLN A 262 -12.97 -23.65 5.48
N GLU A 263 -13.17 -24.93 5.16
CA GLU A 263 -14.20 -25.76 5.79
C GLU A 263 -14.03 -25.83 7.31
N LYS A 264 -12.78 -25.80 7.80
CA LYS A 264 -12.46 -25.80 9.24
C LYS A 264 -12.53 -24.40 9.87
N LEU A 265 -12.55 -23.34 9.05
CA LEU A 265 -12.66 -21.96 9.52
C LEU A 265 -14.10 -21.47 9.66
N ASN A 266 -15.07 -22.08 8.97
CA ASN A 266 -16.50 -21.76 9.09
C ASN A 266 -17.15 -22.52 10.24
#